data_AF-A0A8J7N4L9-F1
#
_entry.id   AF-A0A8J7N4L9-F1
#
_cell.length_a   1.000
_cell.length_b   1.000
_cell.length_c   1.000
_cell.angle_alpha   90.00
_cell.angle_beta   90.00
_cell.angle_gamma   90.00
#
_symmetry.space_group_name_H-M   'P 1'
#
loop_
_entity.id
_entity.type
_entity.pdbx_description
1 polymer ?
#
loop_
_entity_poly.entity_id
_entity_poly.type
_entity_poly.pdbx_seq_one_letter_code
_entity_poly.pdbx_strand_id
1 'polypeptide(L)' 'LPLEIVALSGTLSRDGVHLHLAVADATGAMTGGHLLAGSLVRTTAELVLALAAEVVFHRPLDPATGYPELGFLPPA' A
#
# COMPACT_ATOMS: atom_id res chain seq x y z
N LEU A 1 14.69 7.00 15.71
CA LEU A 1 13.68 7.53 16.65
C LEU A 1 12.36 6.80 16.38
N PRO A 2 11.46 6.64 17.36
CA PRO A 2 10.15 6.05 17.09
C PRO A 2 9.39 6.89 16.05
N LEU A 3 8.66 6.20 15.18
CA LEU A 3 7.78 6.78 14.17
C LEU A 3 6.36 6.29 14.43
N GLU A 4 5.39 7.17 14.24
CA GLU A 4 3.96 6.86 14.36
C GLU A 4 3.33 6.79 12.97
N ILE A 5 2.53 5.75 12.71
CA ILE A 5 1.79 5.59 11.45
C ILE A 5 0.66 6.63 11.45
N VAL A 6 0.68 7.55 10.49
CA VAL A 6 -0.37 8.57 10.33
C VAL A 6 -1.39 8.14 9.27
N ALA A 7 -0.91 7.57 8.17
CA ALA A 7 -1.77 7.04 7.12
C ALA A 7 -1.06 5.91 6.37
N LEU A 8 -1.80 4.86 6.05
CA LEU A 8 -1.40 3.79 5.13
C LEU A 8 -2.53 3.60 4.13
N SER A 9 -2.24 3.75 2.85
CA SER A 9 -3.24 3.66 1.79
C SER A 9 -2.67 2.97 0.57
N GLY A 10 -3.51 2.24 -0.14
CA GLY A 10 -3.12 1.59 -1.39
C GLY A 10 -3.99 0.39 -1.75
N THR A 11 -3.52 -0.37 -2.73
CA THR A 11 -4.25 -1.51 -3.29
C THR A 11 -3.47 -2.80 -3.15
N LEU A 12 -4.20 -3.88 -2.87
CA LEU A 12 -3.68 -5.24 -2.80
C LEU A 12 -4.25 -6.04 -3.96
N SER A 13 -3.40 -6.74 -4.68
CA SER A 13 -3.76 -7.63 -5.79
C SER A 13 -3.02 -8.96 -5.64
N ARG A 14 -3.43 -9.98 -6.40
CA ARG A 14 -2.72 -11.28 -6.41
C ARG A 14 -1.30 -11.16 -6.96
N ASP A 15 -1.06 -10.16 -7.80
CA ASP A 15 0.23 -9.92 -8.46
C ASP A 15 1.16 -9.01 -7.65
N GLY A 16 0.69 -8.48 -6.52
CA GLY A 16 1.46 -7.60 -5.64
C GLY A 16 0.63 -6.51 -4.98
N VAL A 17 1.31 -5.67 -4.21
CA VAL A 17 0.70 -4.55 -3.47
C VAL A 17 1.31 -3.23 -3.93
N HIS A 18 0.53 -2.16 -3.86
CA HIS A 18 1.02 -0.80 -4.02
C HIS A 18 0.50 0.01 -2.85
N LEU A 19 1.37 0.21 -1.87
CA LEU A 19 1.05 0.87 -0.61
C LEU A 19 1.90 2.12 -0.46
N HIS A 20 1.29 3.20 -0.01
CA HIS A 20 1.97 4.42 0.40
C HIS A 20 1.74 4.64 1.89
N LEU A 21 2.81 5.03 2.59
CA LEU A 21 2.84 5.23 4.03
C LEU A 21 3.24 6.68 4.33
N ALA A 22 2.56 7.29 5.29
CA ALA A 22 2.98 8.52 5.93
C ALA A 22 3.21 8.27 7.43
N VAL A 23 4.35 8.73 7.93
CA VAL A 23 4.76 8.61 9.34
C VAL A 23 5.13 9.96 9.92
N ALA A 24 4.96 10.11 11.23
CA ALA A 24 5.42 11.28 11.97
C ALA A 24 6.49 10.89 13.00
N ASP A 25 7.51 11.73 13.18
CA ASP A 25 8.46 11.60 14.28
C ASP A 25 7.97 12.32 15.56
N ALA A 26 8.78 12.27 16.62
CA ALA A 26 8.45 12.85 17.92
C ALA A 26 8.30 14.40 17.91
N THR A 27 8.75 15.07 16.84
CA THR A 27 8.55 16.52 16.65
C THR A 27 7.27 16.85 15.87
N GLY A 28 6.58 15.82 15.36
CA GLY A 28 5.45 15.96 14.45
C GLY A 28 5.85 16.14 12.99
N ALA A 29 7.15 16.11 12.67
CA ALA A 29 7.61 16.18 11.28
C ALA A 29 7.19 14.91 10.54
N MET A 30 6.56 15.09 9.38
CA MET A 30 6.05 13.98 8.59
C MET A 30 6.97 13.63 7.43
N THR A 31 7.17 12.34 7.20
CA THR A 31 7.77 11.80 5.98
C THR A 31 6.86 10.74 5.39
N GLY A 32 6.90 10.57 4.07
CA GLY A 32 6.03 9.59 3.41
C GLY A 32 6.43 9.30 1.98
N GLY A 33 5.89 8.20 1.45
CA GLY A 33 6.20 7.73 0.10
C GLY A 33 5.73 6.30 -0.14
N HIS A 34 6.30 5.67 -1.16
CA HIS A 34 6.04 4.27 -1.47
C HIS A 34 6.60 3.36 -0.39
N LEU A 35 5.76 2.46 0.13
CA LEU A 35 6.15 1.53 1.18
C LEU A 35 6.98 0.40 0.58
N LEU A 36 8.19 0.23 1.11
CA LEU A 36 9.11 -0.86 0.75
C LEU A 36 9.24 -1.86 1.90
N ALA A 37 9.89 -2.98 1.63
CA ALA A 37 10.30 -3.91 2.68
C ALA A 37 11.22 -3.22 3.70
N GLY A 38 11.08 -3.58 4.98
CA GLY A 38 11.91 -3.03 6.07
C GLY A 38 11.16 -2.11 7.06
N SER A 39 9.87 -1.86 6.84
CA SER A 39 9.02 -1.14 7.81
C SER A 39 8.57 -2.07 8.94
N LEU A 40 9.47 -2.28 9.91
CA LEU A 40 9.20 -3.13 11.08
C LEU A 40 8.23 -2.45 12.05
N VAL A 41 7.19 -3.17 12.46
CA VAL A 41 6.25 -2.73 13.48
C VAL A 41 6.95 -2.70 14.84
N ARG A 42 6.88 -1.56 15.53
CA ARG A 42 7.50 -1.38 16.86
C ARG A 42 6.65 -1.97 17.98
N THR A 43 5.38 -1.55 18.07
CA THR A 43 4.44 -1.99 19.11
C THR A 43 3.21 -2.65 18.50
N THR A 44 2.48 -1.92 17.65
CA THR A 44 1.30 -2.41 16.94
C THR A 44 1.17 -1.73 15.58
N ALA A 45 0.43 -2.36 14.68
CA ALA A 45 -0.12 -1.76 13.48
C ALA A 45 -1.55 -2.26 13.34
N GLU A 46 -2.51 -1.38 13.60
CA GLU A 46 -3.93 -1.69 13.48
C GLU A 46 -4.37 -1.42 12.05
N LEU A 47 -4.78 -2.48 11.34
CA LEU A 47 -5.07 -2.43 9.92
C LEU A 47 -6.52 -2.85 9.65
N VAL A 48 -7.21 -2.07 8.80
CA VAL A 48 -8.52 -2.42 8.27
C VAL A 48 -8.38 -2.59 6.76
N LEU A 49 -8.82 -3.74 6.24
CA LEU A 49 -8.79 -4.03 4.81
C LEU A 49 -10.22 -4.04 4.26
N ALA A 50 -10.46 -3.23 3.23
CA ALA A 50 -11.68 -3.31 2.45
C ALA A 50 -11.52 -4.38 1.36
N LEU A 51 -12.39 -5.38 1.38
CA LEU A 51 -12.37 -6.46 0.39
C LEU A 51 -13.34 -6.14 -0.74
N ALA A 52 -12.85 -6.21 -1.98
CA ALA A 52 -13.68 -6.03 -3.16
C ALA A 52 -14.26 -7.40 -3.59
N ALA A 53 -15.58 -7.55 -3.49
CA ALA A 53 -16.26 -8.83 -3.77
C ALA A 53 -16.51 -9.06 -5.27
N GLU A 54 -16.73 -7.98 -6.02
CA GLU A 54 -17.18 -8.04 -7.43
C GLU A 54 -16.08 -7.72 -8.44
N VAL A 55 -14.82 -7.65 -7.98
CA VAL A 55 -13.69 -7.34 -8.85
C VAL A 55 -12.42 -8.00 -8.34
N VAL A 56 -11.64 -8.55 -9.27
CA VAL A 56 -10.32 -9.09 -9.00
C VAL A 56 -9.28 -8.09 -9.47
N PHE A 57 -8.51 -7.55 -8.53
CA PHE A 57 -7.36 -6.71 -8.86
C PHE A 57 -6.21 -7.58 -9.35
N HIS A 58 -5.56 -7.13 -10.42
CA HIS A 58 -4.36 -7.73 -11.01
C HIS A 58 -3.45 -6.61 -11.54
N ARG A 59 -2.23 -6.94 -11.98
CA ARG A 59 -1.24 -5.95 -12.44
C ARG A 59 -0.62 -6.32 -13.79
N PRO A 60 -1.30 -6.07 -14.92
CA PRO A 60 -0.71 -6.29 -16.24
C PRO A 60 0.36 -5.22 -16.51
N LEU A 61 1.37 -5.58 -17.32
CA LEU A 61 2.34 -4.60 -17.81
C LEU A 61 1.62 -3.57 -18.69
N ASP A 62 1.75 -2.28 -18.32
CA ASP A 62 1.31 -1.16 -19.16
C ASP A 62 2.48 -0.69 -20.05
N PRO A 63 2.39 -0.79 -21.39
CA PRO A 63 3.42 -0.32 -22.30
C PRO A 63 3.70 1.18 -22.23
N ALA A 64 2.75 1.99 -21.75
CA ALA A 64 2.91 3.44 -21.67
C ALA A 64 3.76 3.86 -20.47
N THR A 65 3.66 3.15 -19.34
CA THR A 65 4.43 3.45 -18.12
C THR A 65 5.66 2.57 -17.98
N GLY A 66 5.64 1.38 -18.59
CA GLY A 66 6.66 0.34 -18.41
C GLY A 66 6.53 -0.41 -17.09
N TYR A 67 5.45 -0.20 -16.32
CA TYR A 67 5.23 -0.83 -15.01
C TYR A 67 3.98 -1.72 -14.99
N PRO A 68 3.89 -2.66 -14.03
CA PRO A 68 2.66 -3.38 -13.72
C PRO A 68 1.62 -2.48 -13.04
N GLU A 69 0.71 -1.90 -13.84
CA GLU A 69 -0.31 -0.96 -13.36
C GLU A 69 -1.56 -1.68 -12.83
N LEU A 70 -2.44 -0.97 -12.10
CA LEU A 70 -3.67 -1.58 -11.56
C LEU A 70 -4.68 -1.91 -12.67
N GLY A 71 -5.02 -3.19 -12.80
CA GLY A 71 -6.09 -3.69 -13.67
C GLY A 71 -7.24 -4.34 -12.88
N PHE A 72 -8.38 -4.53 -13.56
CA PHE A 72 -9.61 -5.03 -12.97
C PHE A 72 -10.22 -6.13 -13.85
N LEU A 73 -10.49 -7.29 -13.26
CA LEU A 73 -11.19 -8.40 -13.90
C LEU A 73 -12.50 -8.69 -13.16
N PRO A 74 -13.53 -9.21 -13.84
CA PRO A 74 -14.69 -9.76 -13.15
C PRO A 74 -14.28 -10.97 -12.28
N PRO A 75 -15.08 -11.32 -11.25
CA PRO A 75 -14.89 -12.55 -10.50
C PRO A 75 -15.05 -13.76 -11.42
N ALA A 76 -14.33 -14.84 -11.11
CA ALA A 76 -14.50 -16.14 -11.77
C ALA A 76 -15.77 -16.86 -11.31
#